data_AF-R7MCF4-F1
#
_entry.id   AF-R7MCF4-F1
#
_cell.length_a   1.000
_cell.length_b   1.000
_cell.length_c   1.000
_cell.angle_alpha   90.00
_cell.angle_beta   90.00
_cell.angle_gamma   90.00
#
_symmetry.space_group_name_H-M   'P 1'
#
loop_
_entity.id
_entity.type
_entity.pdbx_description
1 polymer ?
#
loop_
_entity_poly.entity_id
_entity_poly.type
_entity_poly.pdbx_seq_one_letter_code
_entity_poly.pdbx_strand_id
1 'polypeptide(L)'
;MCENRIKIRVLNGGHNIPKEDIIRRFYRSKKNFWNIYKNLVDEWNLFYNGNSEYILVAQYSNNDIEIFNENLYNEFIKDLK
;
A
#
# COMPACT_ATOMS: atom_id res chain seq x y z
N MET A 1 -3.82 5.11 9.53
CA MET A 1 -5.00 5.73 8.86
C MET A 1 -6.11 4.73 8.49
N CYS A 2 -5.82 3.56 7.91
CA CYS A 2 -6.84 2.56 7.52
C CYS A 2 -7.65 1.94 8.67
N GLU A 3 -6.99 1.49 9.75
CA GLU A 3 -7.70 0.90 10.91
C GLU A 3 -8.62 1.93 11.60
N ASN A 4 -8.18 3.19 11.73
CA ASN A 4 -9.00 4.25 12.31
C ASN A 4 -10.22 4.58 11.43
N ARG A 5 -10.11 4.52 10.10
CA ARG A 5 -11.27 4.68 9.20
C ARG A 5 -12.29 3.55 9.36
N ILE A 6 -11.82 2.33 9.62
CA ILE A 6 -12.70 1.17 9.87
C ILE A 6 -13.38 1.33 11.23
N LYS A 7 -12.66 1.72 12.28
CA LYS A 7 -13.24 2.02 13.60
C LYS A 7 -14.33 3.09 13.53
N ILE A 8 -14.10 4.19 12.80
CA ILE A 8 -15.10 5.25 12.60
C ILE A 8 -16.34 4.72 11.86
N ARG A 9 -16.15 3.87 10.83
CA ARG A 9 -17.28 3.24 10.13
C ARG A 9 -18.09 2.31 11.02
N VAL A 10 -17.43 1.52 11.88
CA VAL A 10 -18.11 0.63 12.84
C VAL A 10 -18.89 1.43 13.87
N LEU A 11 -18.31 2.52 14.40
CA LEU A 11 -19.01 3.45 15.30
C LEU A 11 -20.25 4.09 14.63
N ASN A 12 -20.19 4.32 13.32
CA ASN A 12 -21.30 4.85 12.53
C ASN A 12 -22.29 3.76 12.03
N GLY A 13 -22.27 2.55 12.62
CA GLY A 13 -23.23 1.48 12.31
C GLY A 13 -22.84 0.54 11.17
N GLY A 14 -21.60 0.61 10.67
CA GLY A 14 -21.08 -0.32 9.66
C GLY A 14 -20.71 -1.71 10.22
N HIS A 15 -20.62 -2.71 9.35
CA HIS A 15 -20.21 -4.06 9.74
C HIS A 15 -18.74 -4.10 10.17
N ASN A 16 -18.46 -4.79 11.29
CA ASN A 16 -17.11 -4.97 11.78
C ASN A 16 -16.33 -5.89 10.83
N ILE A 17 -15.13 -5.47 10.40
CA ILE A 17 -14.22 -6.31 9.62
C ILE A 17 -13.14 -6.80 10.59
N PRO A 18 -12.95 -8.13 10.75
CA PRO A 18 -11.89 -8.68 11.58
C PRO A 18 -10.52 -8.10 11.23
N LYS A 19 -9.67 -7.88 12.24
CA LYS A 19 -8.32 -7.32 12.02
C LYS A 19 -7.49 -8.24 11.13
N GLU A 20 -7.68 -9.54 11.29
CA GLU A 20 -7.05 -10.61 10.54
C GLU A 20 -7.38 -10.48 9.04
N ASP A 21 -8.62 -10.12 8.71
CA ASP A 21 -9.04 -9.90 7.33
C ASP A 21 -8.40 -8.66 6.71
N ILE A 22 -8.26 -7.58 7.47
CA ILE A 22 -7.61 -6.35 7.03
C ILE A 22 -6.14 -6.63 6.71
N ILE A 23 -5.44 -7.28 7.64
CA ILE A 23 -4.03 -7.66 7.49
C ILE A 23 -3.86 -8.58 6.29
N ARG A 24 -4.65 -9.66 6.19
CA ARG A 24 -4.61 -10.61 5.09
C ARG A 24 -4.81 -9.94 3.73
N ARG A 25 -5.81 -9.04 3.63
CA ARG A 25 -6.09 -8.31 2.38
C ARG A 25 -4.97 -7.34 2.02
N PHE A 26 -4.38 -6.66 2.99
CA PHE A 26 -3.26 -5.76 2.76
C PHE A 26 -2.08 -6.50 2.12
N TYR A 27 -1.61 -7.58 2.73
CA TYR A 27 -0.50 -8.37 2.18
C TYR A 27 -0.82 -9.00 0.83
N ARG A 28 -2.06 -9.48 0.63
CA ARG A 28 -2.51 -10.01 -0.67
C ARG A 28 -2.45 -8.94 -1.77
N SER A 29 -2.99 -7.75 -1.52
CA SER A 29 -2.97 -6.66 -2.50
C SER A 29 -1.55 -6.21 -2.81
N LYS A 30 -0.70 -6.08 -1.78
CA LYS A 30 0.72 -5.75 -1.90
C LYS A 30 1.45 -6.75 -2.81
N LYS A 31 1.25 -8.06 -2.58
CA LYS A 31 1.84 -9.14 -3.38
C LYS A 31 1.33 -9.16 -4.82
N ASN A 32 0.04 -8.95 -5.03
CA ASN A 32 -0.55 -8.88 -6.37
C ASN A 32 -0.02 -7.69 -7.17
N PHE A 33 0.08 -6.52 -6.53
CA PHE A 33 0.69 -5.35 -7.14
C PHE A 33 2.13 -5.65 -7.58
N TRP A 34 2.95 -6.17 -6.67
CA TRP A 34 4.37 -6.39 -6.94
C TRP A 34 4.65 -7.44 -8.02
N ASN A 35 3.90 -8.54 -8.01
CA ASN A 35 4.21 -9.69 -8.88
C ASN A 35 3.45 -9.67 -10.20
N ILE A 36 2.28 -9.01 -10.24
CA ILE A 36 1.39 -9.04 -11.40
C ILE A 36 1.26 -7.62 -11.97
N TYR A 37 0.65 -6.72 -11.21
CA TYR A 37 0.18 -5.46 -11.80
C TYR A 37 1.28 -4.48 -12.17
N LYS A 38 2.40 -4.42 -11.42
CA LYS A 38 3.49 -3.47 -11.69
C LYS A 38 4.10 -3.62 -13.09
N ASN A 39 4.01 -4.82 -13.69
CA ASN A 39 4.57 -5.14 -15.00
C ASN A 39 3.54 -5.04 -16.13
N LEU A 40 2.26 -4.80 -15.81
CA LEU A 40 1.15 -4.75 -16.78
C LEU A 40 0.71 -3.32 -17.12
N VAL A 41 1.29 -2.33 -16.45
CA VAL A 41 0.91 -0.92 -16.56
C VAL A 41 2.08 -0.11 -17.09
N ASP A 42 1.78 0.95 -17.83
CA ASP A 42 2.80 1.87 -18.36
C ASP A 42 3.42 2.73 -17.24
N GLU A 43 2.63 3.03 -16.21
CA GLU A 43 3.05 3.89 -15.09
C GLU A 43 2.42 3.44 -13.77
N TRP A 44 3.14 3.62 -12.65
CA TRP A 44 2.58 3.50 -11.31
C TRP A 44 3.29 4.40 -10.29
N ASN A 45 2.58 4.74 -9.22
CA ASN A 45 3.10 5.53 -8.10
C ASN A 45 2.87 4.81 -6.77
N LEU A 46 3.90 4.73 -5.94
CA LEU A 46 3.85 4.15 -4.60
C LEU A 46 3.86 5.27 -3.56
N PHE A 47 2.77 5.39 -2.80
CA PHE A 47 2.65 6.38 -1.72
C PHE A 47 2.63 5.72 -0.34
N TYR A 48 3.35 6.30 0.60
CA TYR A 48 3.20 6.01 2.03
C TYR A 48 2.15 6.93 2.63
N ASN A 49 1.21 6.33 3.37
CA ASN A 49 0.06 7.03 3.97
C ASN A 49 -0.05 6.78 5.49
N GLY A 50 1.05 6.42 6.14
CA GLY A 50 1.08 6.18 7.58
C GLY A 50 1.05 7.47 8.41
N ASN A 51 1.44 8.60 7.80
CA ASN A 51 1.42 9.93 8.42
C ASN A 51 0.20 10.74 7.97
N SER A 52 0.08 11.99 8.41
CA SER A 52 -0.97 12.92 7.97
C SER A 52 -0.87 13.26 6.49
N GLU A 53 0.34 13.23 5.93
CA GLU A 53 0.62 13.55 4.53
C GLU A 53 1.04 12.29 3.74
N TYR A 54 0.72 12.30 2.44
CA TYR A 54 1.18 11.27 1.52
C TYR A 54 2.62 11.56 1.10
N ILE A 55 3.48 10.56 1.24
CA ILE A 55 4.87 10.63 0.81
C ILE A 55 5.01 9.78 -0.44
N LEU A 56 5.45 10.37 -1.56
CA LEU A 56 5.82 9.59 -2.75
C LEU A 56 7.09 8.81 -2.43
N VAL A 57 7.03 7.49 -2.53
CA VAL A 57 8.11 6.55 -2.18
C VAL A 57 8.88 6.14 -3.42
N ALA A 58 8.17 5.75 -4.47
CA ALA A 58 8.73 5.38 -5.75
C ALA A 58 7.72 5.60 -6.87
N GLN A 59 8.20 5.80 -8.08
CA GLN A 59 7.38 5.84 -9.29
C GLN A 59 8.01 4.98 -10.38
N TYR A 60 7.18 4.45 -11.25
CA TYR A 60 7.60 3.85 -12.51
C TYR A 60 7.00 4.65 -13.64
N SER A 61 7.85 5.12 -14.54
CA SER A 61 7.49 5.81 -15.77
C SER A 61 8.65 5.69 -16.76
N ASN A 62 8.40 5.83 -18.05
CA ASN A 62 9.45 5.78 -19.09
C ASN A 62 10.36 4.54 -18.99
N ASN A 63 9.80 3.39 -18.61
CA ASN A 63 10.51 2.12 -18.39
C ASN A 63 11.52 2.08 -17.23
N ASP A 64 11.58 3.09 -16.37
CA ASP A 64 12.47 3.11 -15.22
C ASP A 64 11.72 3.35 -13.90
N ILE A 65 12.29 2.80 -12.82
CA ILE A 65 11.79 3.02 -11.45
C ILE A 65 12.68 4.08 -10.79
N GLU A 66 12.06 5.18 -10.37
CA GLU A 66 12.71 6.20 -9.56
C GLU A 66 12.26 6.04 -8.09
N ILE A 67 13.23 6.01 -7.18
CA ILE A 67 12.99 5.83 -5.74
C ILE A 67 13.30 7.17 -5.04
N PHE A 68 12.28 7.76 -4.41
CA PHE A 68 12.41 9.03 -3.69
C PHE A 68 12.68 8.84 -2.19
N ASN A 69 12.31 7.68 -1.64
CA ASN A 69 12.55 7.36 -0.24
C ASN A 69 12.96 5.89 -0.09
N GLU A 70 14.27 5.65 -0.05
CA GLU A 70 14.83 4.29 0.06
C GLU A 70 14.38 3.56 1.33
N ASN A 71 14.28 4.24 2.47
CA ASN A 71 13.86 3.60 3.72
C ASN A 71 12.44 3.06 3.62
N LEU A 72 11.49 3.88 3.14
CA LEU A 72 10.11 3.46 2.97
C LEU A 72 9.96 2.41 1.85
N TYR A 73 10.77 2.50 0.81
CA TYR A 73 10.80 1.51 -0.26
C TYR A 73 11.30 0.15 0.24
N ASN A 74 12.39 0.13 1.00
CA ASN A 74 12.96 -1.06 1.63
C ASN A 74 11.95 -1.70 2.60
N GLU A 75 11.26 -0.88 3.41
CA GLU A 75 10.17 -1.33 4.27
C GLU A 75 9.00 -1.93 3.48
N PHE A 76 8.69 -1.37 2.30
CA PHE A 76 7.69 -1.94 1.42
C PHE A 76 8.14 -3.29 0.85
N ILE A 77 9.37 -3.44 0.35
CA ILE A 77 9.80 -4.69 -0.29
C ILE A 77 10.22 -5.81 0.67
N LYS A 78 10.43 -5.51 1.97
CA LYS A 78 10.95 -6.49 2.94
C LYS A 78 10.15 -7.79 3.02
N ASP A 79 8.82 -7.70 2.90
CA ASP A 79 7.90 -8.84 3.00
C ASP A 79 7.48 -9.40 1.62
N LEU A 80 8.14 -8.94 0.54
CA LEU A 80 7.87 -9.35 -0.84
C LEU A 80 8.92 -10.34 -1.39
N LYS A 81 9.90 -10.73 -0.55
CA LYS A 81 10.85 -11.81 -0.82
C LYS A 81 10.24 -13.19 -0.56
#